data_AF-A0A1D7WAI8-F1
#
_entry.id   AF-A0A1D7WAI8-F1
#
_cell.length_a   1.000
_cell.length_b   1.000
_cell.length_c   1.000
_cell.angle_alpha   90.00
_cell.angle_beta   90.00
_cell.angle_gamma   90.00
#
_symmetry.space_group_name_H-M   'P 1'
#
loop_
_entity.id
_entity.type
_entity.pdbx_description
1 polymer ?
#
loop_
_entity_poly.entity_id
_entity_poly.type
_entity_poly.pdbx_seq_one_letter_code
_entity_poly.pdbx_strand_id
1 'polypeptide(L)'
;MCQKFEYIKKIQDRVTNRSTLLTSMRSIIKSSCQNRDTRNQLIYNFGQSFDMISKELEKMSHGTLLVENDVLLLDDTCLVSYLDKSNYNKFCYEYVLSASEIQEYYMSKKQQNDLDLLSQIDLQLDSLAHMLEQKNCDINTVTSYYPVFCKNIEDCFEKYKKIANEIVLIDLHEKINQTLKNLIFQFETKSICHILHLFRNSINSSYKLKIKEHSELVLAAHEIMSPTHYSSISEDSDLQYSLTMYENYLQLVKHVYSILDYLNKPVGELVLVPGDSSNVDDVLLLDSAILNVDKLYDKKEILKILSANDFEAMKIYKQKKQDYNKKSIKSLCRDLNNVLDKYISQDKWIHYTEEGKECLIDLVKKMEETLKLCKEPIYHEELIEETLYQIQEYIA
;
A
#
# COMPACT_ATOMS: atom_id res chain seq x y z
N MET A 1 -5.16 -16.07 11.43
CA MET A 1 -4.46 -16.64 10.26
C MET A 1 -5.36 -16.39 9.06
N CYS A 2 -4.86 -15.79 7.98
CA CYS A 2 -5.70 -15.28 6.88
C CYS A 2 -6.27 -16.45 6.05
N GLN A 3 -7.60 -16.50 5.83
CA GLN A 3 -8.31 -17.58 5.10
C GLN A 3 -7.66 -17.91 3.73
N LYS A 4 -7.10 -16.92 3.03
CA LYS A 4 -6.36 -17.10 1.78
C LYS A 4 -5.23 -18.13 1.91
N PHE A 5 -4.40 -18.05 2.96
CA PHE A 5 -3.25 -18.94 3.11
C PHE A 5 -3.64 -20.38 3.42
N GLU A 6 -4.75 -20.57 4.15
CA GLU A 6 -5.30 -21.90 4.40
C GLU A 6 -5.79 -22.54 3.09
N TYR A 7 -6.43 -21.75 2.22
CA TYR A 7 -6.86 -22.21 0.90
C TYR A 7 -5.70 -22.49 -0.04
N ILE A 8 -4.68 -21.62 -0.09
CA ILE A 8 -3.45 -21.85 -0.85
C ILE A 8 -2.82 -23.18 -0.42
N LYS A 9 -2.64 -23.37 0.89
CA LYS A 9 -2.05 -24.60 1.42
C LYS A 9 -2.90 -25.83 1.07
N LYS A 10 -4.23 -25.76 1.19
CA LYS A 10 -5.14 -26.85 0.80
C LYS A 10 -4.94 -27.26 -0.67
N ILE A 11 -4.87 -26.29 -1.58
CA ILE A 11 -4.69 -26.56 -3.01
C ILE A 11 -3.28 -27.06 -3.29
N GLN A 12 -2.26 -26.45 -2.69
CA GLN A 12 -0.87 -26.92 -2.78
C GLN A 12 -0.77 -28.37 -2.32
N ASP A 13 -1.37 -28.74 -1.18
CA ASP A 13 -1.40 -30.12 -0.69
C ASP A 13 -2.07 -31.05 -1.71
N ARG A 14 -3.20 -30.66 -2.31
CA ARG A 14 -3.88 -31.46 -3.35
C ARG A 14 -3.06 -31.65 -4.62
N VAL A 15 -2.26 -30.65 -5.01
CA VAL A 15 -1.42 -30.66 -6.21
C VAL A 15 -0.11 -31.40 -5.98
N THR A 16 0.53 -31.20 -4.81
CA THR A 16 1.86 -31.74 -4.50
C THR A 16 1.84 -33.10 -3.82
N ASN A 17 0.78 -33.49 -3.10
CA ASN A 17 0.78 -34.80 -2.45
C ASN A 17 0.80 -35.94 -3.48
N ARG A 18 1.85 -36.76 -3.36
CA ARG A 18 2.03 -38.05 -4.06
C ARG A 18 0.97 -39.10 -3.70
N SER A 19 -0.03 -38.81 -2.87
CA SER A 19 -0.98 -39.81 -2.37
C SER A 19 -2.37 -39.82 -3.03
N THR A 20 -2.77 -38.82 -3.83
CA THR A 20 -4.17 -38.77 -4.34
C THR A 20 -4.29 -38.54 -5.84
N LEU A 21 -4.25 -37.31 -6.36
CA LEU A 21 -4.65 -37.02 -7.75
C LEU A 21 -3.61 -37.44 -8.80
N LEU A 22 -2.39 -36.90 -8.71
CA LEU A 22 -1.29 -37.19 -9.65
C LEU A 22 -0.90 -38.67 -9.67
N THR A 23 -0.98 -39.34 -8.52
CA THR A 23 -0.65 -40.77 -8.38
C THR A 23 -1.77 -41.67 -8.87
N SER A 24 -3.03 -41.35 -8.61
CA SER A 24 -4.17 -42.10 -9.17
C SER A 24 -4.19 -41.99 -10.70
N MET A 25 -3.95 -40.79 -11.23
CA MET A 25 -3.79 -40.56 -12.65
C MET A 25 -2.63 -41.37 -13.25
N ARG A 26 -1.43 -41.31 -12.65
CA ARG A 26 -0.26 -42.10 -13.10
C ARG A 26 -0.53 -43.61 -13.03
N SER A 27 -1.28 -44.07 -12.03
CA SER A 27 -1.67 -45.47 -11.88
C SER A 27 -2.56 -45.93 -13.03
N ILE A 28 -3.67 -45.23 -13.29
CA ILE A 28 -4.61 -45.53 -14.39
C ILE A 28 -3.91 -45.48 -15.75
N ILE A 29 -3.10 -44.45 -15.97
CA ILE A 29 -2.33 -44.29 -17.21
C ILE A 29 -1.34 -45.45 -17.40
N LYS A 30 -0.68 -45.91 -16.33
CA LYS A 30 0.31 -46.99 -16.39
C LYS A 30 -0.34 -48.38 -16.52
N SER A 31 -1.51 -48.60 -15.93
CA SER A 31 -2.22 -49.88 -16.00
C SER A 31 -2.94 -50.10 -17.33
N SER A 32 -3.39 -49.02 -17.97
CA SER A 32 -4.37 -49.10 -19.07
C SER A 32 -3.84 -48.64 -20.43
N CYS A 33 -2.71 -47.93 -20.49
CA CYS A 33 -2.11 -47.45 -21.74
C CYS A 33 -0.90 -48.29 -22.17
N GLN A 34 -1.04 -49.06 -23.25
CA GLN A 34 0.07 -49.84 -23.84
C GLN A 34 1.00 -48.98 -24.70
N ASN A 35 0.50 -47.87 -25.28
CA ASN A 35 1.31 -46.95 -26.07
C ASN A 35 2.12 -46.01 -25.15
N ARG A 36 3.45 -46.21 -25.14
CA ARG A 36 4.38 -45.46 -24.30
C ARG A 36 4.40 -43.95 -24.60
N ASP A 37 4.19 -43.57 -25.86
CA ASP A 37 4.27 -42.17 -26.28
C ASP A 37 3.03 -41.40 -25.81
N THR A 38 1.83 -41.95 -26.03
CA THR A 38 0.57 -41.40 -25.49
C THR A 38 0.62 -41.29 -23.97
N ARG A 39 1.17 -42.32 -23.31
CA ARG A 39 1.36 -42.34 -21.85
C ARG A 39 2.21 -41.18 -21.35
N ASN A 40 3.38 -40.97 -21.98
CA ASN A 40 4.31 -39.92 -21.58
C ASN A 40 3.71 -38.53 -21.86
N GLN A 41 3.02 -38.37 -22.99
CA GLN A 41 2.38 -37.10 -23.35
C GLN A 41 1.29 -36.68 -22.35
N LEU A 42 0.42 -37.61 -21.94
CA LEU A 42 -0.63 -37.32 -20.96
C LEU A 42 -0.05 -36.91 -19.60
N ILE A 43 0.94 -37.66 -19.10
CA ILE A 43 1.61 -37.33 -17.84
C ILE A 43 2.28 -35.96 -17.91
N TYR A 44 2.92 -35.66 -19.05
CA TYR A 44 3.55 -34.36 -19.28
C TYR A 44 2.54 -33.22 -19.27
N ASN A 45 1.45 -33.32 -20.05
CA ASN A 45 0.44 -32.27 -20.16
C ASN A 45 -0.24 -31.96 -18.82
N PHE A 46 -0.67 -32.99 -18.07
CA PHE A 46 -1.21 -32.78 -16.73
C PHE A 46 -0.17 -32.20 -15.77
N GLY A 47 1.08 -32.67 -15.87
CA GLY A 47 2.20 -32.13 -15.11
C GLY A 47 2.37 -30.62 -15.32
N GLN A 48 2.29 -30.16 -16.57
CA GLN A 48 2.35 -28.73 -16.88
C GLN A 48 1.23 -27.93 -16.20
N SER A 49 -0.01 -28.42 -16.18
CA SER A 49 -1.11 -27.74 -15.49
C SER A 49 -0.90 -27.69 -13.97
N PHE A 50 -0.40 -28.76 -13.36
CA PHE A 50 -0.06 -28.77 -11.92
C PHE A 50 1.12 -27.86 -11.57
N ASP A 51 2.14 -27.82 -12.43
CA ASP A 51 3.27 -26.92 -12.30
C ASP A 51 2.83 -25.46 -12.44
N MET A 52 1.90 -25.18 -13.36
CA MET A 52 1.30 -23.86 -13.54
C MET A 52 0.52 -23.44 -12.28
N ILE A 53 -0.32 -24.32 -11.73
CA ILE A 53 -1.02 -24.06 -10.47
C ILE A 53 -0.02 -23.75 -9.36
N SER A 54 1.01 -24.58 -9.18
CA SER A 54 2.00 -24.40 -8.11
C SER A 54 2.72 -23.07 -8.24
N LYS A 55 3.19 -22.72 -9.44
CA LYS A 55 3.88 -21.45 -9.72
C LYS A 55 3.00 -20.23 -9.45
N GLU A 56 1.73 -20.26 -9.82
CA GLU A 56 0.85 -19.10 -9.58
C GLU A 56 0.49 -18.96 -8.10
N LEU A 57 0.31 -20.07 -7.37
CA LEU A 57 0.10 -20.03 -5.92
C LEU A 57 1.30 -19.45 -5.17
N GLU A 58 2.53 -19.75 -5.60
CA GLU A 58 3.76 -19.16 -5.04
C GLU A 58 3.85 -17.66 -5.27
N LYS A 59 3.28 -17.15 -6.37
CA LYS A 59 3.26 -15.72 -6.71
C LYS A 59 2.13 -14.93 -6.05
N MET A 60 1.19 -15.57 -5.35
CA MET A 60 0.07 -14.89 -4.71
C MET A 60 0.51 -14.07 -3.49
N SER A 61 1.21 -12.96 -3.74
CA SER A 61 1.79 -12.07 -2.74
C SER A 61 0.76 -11.10 -2.13
N HIS A 62 1.23 -10.30 -1.17
CA HIS A 62 0.50 -9.19 -0.57
C HIS A 62 0.82 -7.88 -1.31
N GLY A 63 0.25 -7.68 -2.51
CA GLY A 63 0.24 -6.39 -3.21
C GLY A 63 1.59 -5.69 -3.30
N THR A 64 2.39 -6.03 -4.30
CA THR A 64 3.76 -5.53 -4.46
C THR A 64 3.78 -4.26 -5.30
N LEU A 65 4.28 -3.17 -4.72
CA LEU A 65 4.52 -1.91 -5.44
C LEU A 65 5.97 -1.84 -5.88
N LEU A 66 6.19 -1.77 -7.19
CA LEU A 66 7.51 -1.59 -7.78
C LEU A 66 7.55 -0.29 -8.53
N VAL A 67 8.73 0.34 -8.52
CA VAL A 67 8.99 1.46 -9.40
C VAL A 67 10.27 1.24 -10.18
N GLU A 68 10.08 1.05 -11.48
CA GLU A 68 11.13 0.68 -12.42
C GLU A 68 11.00 1.53 -13.68
N ASN A 69 12.13 2.03 -14.20
CA ASN A 69 12.21 2.70 -15.51
C ASN A 69 11.10 3.74 -15.75
N ASP A 70 10.89 4.63 -14.78
CA ASP A 70 9.86 5.67 -14.84
C ASP A 70 8.42 5.16 -14.89
N VAL A 71 8.15 3.96 -14.35
CA VAL A 71 6.81 3.37 -14.26
C VAL A 71 6.55 2.86 -12.85
N LEU A 72 5.36 3.17 -12.32
CA LEU A 72 4.82 2.60 -11.08
C LEU A 72 4.01 1.34 -11.43
N LEU A 73 4.49 0.19 -11.00
CA LEU A 73 3.87 -1.12 -11.19
C LEU A 73 3.24 -1.59 -9.87
N LEU A 74 2.01 -2.09 -9.93
CA LEU A 74 1.36 -2.77 -8.81
C LEU A 74 1.00 -4.18 -9.26
N ASP A 75 1.60 -5.19 -8.62
CA ASP A 75 1.50 -6.60 -9.03
C ASP A 75 1.74 -6.77 -10.54
N ASP A 76 2.89 -6.28 -11.02
CA ASP A 76 3.32 -6.29 -12.42
C ASP A 76 2.42 -5.52 -13.40
N THR A 77 1.39 -4.83 -12.91
CA THR A 77 0.49 -4.01 -13.73
C THR A 77 0.90 -2.54 -13.68
N CYS A 78 1.12 -1.93 -14.85
CA CYS A 78 1.44 -0.51 -14.98
C CYS A 78 0.27 0.36 -14.51
N LEU A 79 0.41 0.96 -13.33
CA LEU A 79 -0.58 1.89 -12.78
C LEU A 79 -0.39 3.30 -13.34
N VAL A 80 0.87 3.77 -13.43
CA VAL A 80 1.17 5.05 -14.05
C VAL A 80 2.59 5.08 -14.63
N SER A 81 2.76 5.76 -15.76
CA SER A 81 4.08 6.10 -16.30
C SER A 81 4.42 7.56 -16.00
N TYR A 82 5.61 7.79 -15.42
CA TYR A 82 6.19 9.11 -15.25
C TYR A 82 6.62 9.77 -16.57
N LEU A 83 6.68 9.01 -17.67
CA LEU A 83 6.93 9.54 -19.02
C LEU A 83 5.65 10.08 -19.68
N ASP A 84 4.48 9.64 -19.22
CA ASP A 84 3.21 10.12 -19.75
C ASP A 84 3.00 11.59 -19.39
N LYS A 85 3.01 12.45 -20.41
CA LYS A 85 2.80 13.90 -20.24
C LYS A 85 1.34 14.26 -20.03
N SER A 86 0.41 13.36 -20.38
CA SER A 86 -1.03 13.60 -20.25
C SER A 86 -1.52 13.42 -18.81
N ASN A 87 -0.85 12.57 -18.02
CA ASN A 87 -1.17 12.40 -16.61
C ASN A 87 -0.55 13.50 -15.75
N TYR A 88 -1.32 14.57 -15.50
CA TYR A 88 -0.89 15.68 -14.67
C TYR A 88 -0.58 15.27 -13.21
N ASN A 89 -1.13 14.17 -12.72
CA ASN A 89 -1.07 13.79 -11.30
C ASN A 89 -0.11 12.63 -10.98
N LYS A 90 0.61 12.12 -11.99
CA LYS A 90 1.45 10.92 -11.89
C LYS A 90 2.34 10.84 -10.64
N PHE A 91 2.97 11.95 -10.24
CA PHE A 91 3.86 11.97 -9.07
C PHE A 91 3.15 11.79 -7.72
N CYS A 92 1.84 12.04 -7.65
CA CYS A 92 1.06 11.89 -6.42
C CYS A 92 0.58 10.45 -6.19
N TYR A 93 0.80 9.53 -7.13
CA TYR A 93 0.31 8.17 -6.98
C TYR A 93 0.98 7.46 -5.80
N GLU A 94 2.31 7.52 -5.69
CA GLU A 94 3.05 6.95 -4.54
C GLU A 94 2.53 7.51 -3.20
N TYR A 95 2.21 8.81 -3.14
CA TYR A 95 1.60 9.44 -1.96
C TYR A 95 0.24 8.82 -1.61
N VAL A 96 -0.68 8.75 -2.58
CA VAL A 96 -2.03 8.22 -2.33
C VAL A 96 -2.00 6.73 -1.97
N LEU A 97 -1.11 5.96 -2.58
CA LEU A 97 -0.96 4.53 -2.28
C LEU A 97 -0.40 4.27 -0.88
N SER A 98 0.25 5.25 -0.26
CA SER A 98 0.72 5.13 1.13
C SER A 98 -0.41 5.25 2.17
N ALA A 99 -1.60 5.71 1.76
CA ALA A 99 -2.74 5.85 2.66
C ALA A 99 -3.39 4.48 2.97
N SER A 100 -3.62 4.20 4.25
CA SER A 100 -4.17 2.92 4.71
C SER A 100 -5.51 2.57 4.06
N GLU A 101 -6.40 3.55 3.86
CA GLU A 101 -7.70 3.34 3.22
C GLU A 101 -7.57 2.84 1.77
N ILE A 102 -6.55 3.29 1.04
CA ILE A 102 -6.28 2.86 -0.34
C ILE A 102 -5.70 1.45 -0.36
N GLN A 103 -4.80 1.16 0.58
CA GLN A 103 -4.22 -0.16 0.76
C GLN A 103 -5.29 -1.20 1.11
N GLU A 104 -6.16 -0.88 2.07
CA GLU A 104 -7.29 -1.73 2.47
C GLU A 104 -8.27 -1.97 1.31
N TYR A 105 -8.61 -0.91 0.56
CA TYR A 105 -9.47 -1.02 -0.62
C TYR A 105 -8.90 -1.98 -1.66
N TYR A 106 -7.63 -1.81 -2.04
CA TYR A 106 -6.96 -2.66 -3.00
C TYR A 106 -6.85 -4.11 -2.50
N MET A 107 -6.40 -4.28 -1.25
CA MET A 107 -6.23 -5.61 -0.67
C MET A 107 -7.54 -6.37 -0.55
N SER A 108 -8.66 -5.70 -0.26
CA SER A 108 -9.99 -6.30 -0.25
C SER A 108 -10.37 -6.86 -1.63
N LYS A 109 -10.21 -6.05 -2.69
CA LYS A 109 -10.48 -6.45 -4.08
C LYS A 109 -9.58 -7.60 -4.54
N LYS A 110 -8.28 -7.49 -4.26
CA LYS A 110 -7.29 -8.53 -4.58
C LYS A 110 -7.60 -9.84 -3.87
N GLN A 111 -7.86 -9.79 -2.57
CA GLN A 111 -8.19 -10.99 -1.78
C GLN A 111 -9.45 -11.68 -2.31
N GLN A 112 -10.48 -10.92 -2.69
CA GLN A 112 -11.68 -11.51 -3.30
C GLN A 112 -11.34 -12.24 -4.61
N ASN A 113 -10.59 -11.60 -5.52
CA ASN A 113 -10.18 -12.22 -6.78
C ASN A 113 -9.27 -13.45 -6.56
N ASP A 114 -8.36 -13.39 -5.58
CA ASP A 114 -7.52 -14.52 -5.19
C ASP A 114 -8.40 -15.69 -4.72
N LEU A 115 -9.38 -15.45 -3.84
CA LEU A 115 -10.31 -16.48 -3.35
C LEU A 115 -11.19 -17.06 -4.45
N ASP A 116 -11.65 -16.23 -5.40
CA ASP A 116 -12.44 -16.68 -6.54
C ASP A 116 -11.64 -17.59 -7.48
N LEU A 117 -10.34 -17.29 -7.71
CA LEU A 117 -9.43 -18.16 -8.45
C LEU A 117 -9.19 -19.48 -7.71
N LEU A 118 -8.87 -19.41 -6.40
CA LEU A 118 -8.63 -20.59 -5.58
C LEU A 118 -9.85 -21.53 -5.59
N SER A 119 -11.05 -20.98 -5.45
CA SER A 119 -12.32 -21.74 -5.54
C SER A 119 -12.49 -22.41 -6.90
N GLN A 120 -12.22 -21.69 -8.00
CA GLN A 120 -12.32 -22.26 -9.35
C GLN A 120 -11.31 -23.39 -9.59
N ILE A 121 -10.07 -23.24 -9.11
CA ILE A 121 -9.06 -24.30 -9.16
C ILE A 121 -9.52 -25.51 -8.35
N ASP A 122 -10.03 -25.30 -7.12
CA ASP A 122 -10.52 -26.38 -6.26
C ASP A 122 -11.63 -27.18 -6.94
N LEU A 123 -12.57 -26.51 -7.64
CA LEU A 123 -13.63 -27.15 -8.44
C LEU A 123 -13.09 -27.97 -9.62
N GLN A 124 -12.04 -27.50 -10.30
CA GLN A 124 -11.41 -28.29 -11.37
C GLN A 124 -10.69 -29.51 -10.81
N LEU A 125 -10.04 -29.38 -9.65
CA LEU A 125 -9.40 -30.50 -8.96
C LEU A 125 -10.43 -31.50 -8.42
N ASP A 126 -11.61 -31.05 -7.97
CA ASP A 126 -12.73 -31.91 -7.58
C ASP A 126 -13.30 -32.67 -8.77
N SER A 127 -13.46 -32.00 -9.91
CA SER A 127 -13.93 -32.63 -11.14
C SER A 127 -12.96 -33.71 -11.62
N LEU A 128 -11.66 -33.44 -11.54
CA LEU A 128 -10.62 -34.42 -11.85
C LEU A 128 -10.64 -35.60 -10.85
N ALA A 129 -10.75 -35.33 -9.55
CA ALA A 129 -10.83 -36.37 -8.53
C ALA A 129 -12.03 -37.29 -8.77
N HIS A 130 -13.21 -36.69 -8.97
CA HIS A 130 -14.44 -37.42 -9.20
C HIS A 130 -14.34 -38.30 -10.44
N MET A 131 -13.77 -37.79 -11.55
CA MET A 131 -13.54 -38.58 -12.76
C MET A 131 -12.61 -39.77 -12.51
N LEU A 132 -11.52 -39.59 -11.76
CA LEU A 132 -10.56 -40.64 -11.44
C LEU A 132 -11.13 -41.70 -10.48
N GLU A 133 -12.09 -41.33 -9.62
CA GLU A 133 -12.76 -42.24 -8.68
C GLU A 133 -13.86 -43.10 -9.32
N GLN A 134 -14.25 -42.82 -10.57
CA GLN A 134 -15.26 -43.61 -11.27
C GLN A 134 -14.75 -45.05 -11.48
N LYS A 135 -15.58 -46.04 -11.10
CA LYS A 135 -15.24 -47.48 -11.17
C LYS A 135 -14.76 -47.97 -12.55
N ASN A 136 -15.15 -47.27 -13.62
CA ASN A 136 -14.79 -47.61 -15.00
C ASN A 136 -13.85 -46.59 -15.64
N CYS A 137 -13.15 -45.77 -14.85
CA CYS A 137 -12.20 -44.79 -15.37
C CYS A 137 -11.04 -45.50 -16.07
N ASP A 138 -10.97 -45.33 -17.40
CA ASP A 138 -9.97 -45.93 -18.26
C ASP A 138 -9.11 -44.88 -18.97
N ILE A 139 -8.14 -45.33 -19.75
CA ILE A 139 -7.24 -44.42 -20.47
C ILE A 139 -7.99 -43.55 -21.49
N ASN A 140 -9.09 -44.03 -22.08
CA ASN A 140 -9.86 -43.27 -23.06
C ASN A 140 -10.58 -42.11 -22.37
N THR A 141 -11.13 -42.37 -21.19
CA THR A 141 -11.77 -41.35 -20.34
C THR A 141 -10.75 -40.26 -19.98
N VAL A 142 -9.57 -40.64 -19.48
CA VAL A 142 -8.49 -39.70 -19.16
C VAL A 142 -8.02 -38.92 -20.40
N THR A 143 -7.89 -39.59 -21.54
CA THR A 143 -7.46 -38.97 -22.81
C THR A 143 -8.50 -37.98 -23.33
N SER A 144 -9.79 -38.27 -23.16
CA SER A 144 -10.87 -37.37 -23.56
C SER A 144 -11.04 -36.18 -22.61
N TYR A 145 -10.72 -36.35 -21.33
CA TYR A 145 -10.91 -35.33 -20.31
C TYR A 145 -9.72 -34.36 -20.18
N TYR A 146 -8.47 -34.81 -20.40
CA TYR A 146 -7.29 -33.94 -20.22
C TYR A 146 -7.39 -32.58 -20.93
N PRO A 147 -7.86 -32.49 -22.20
CA PRO A 147 -7.89 -31.19 -22.88
C PRO A 147 -8.86 -30.22 -22.19
N VAL A 148 -9.95 -30.75 -21.63
CA VAL A 148 -10.95 -29.98 -20.89
C VAL A 148 -10.35 -29.47 -19.59
N PHE A 149 -9.67 -30.33 -18.83
CA PHE A 149 -9.01 -29.93 -17.59
C PHE A 149 -7.95 -28.85 -17.83
N CYS A 150 -7.02 -29.08 -18.77
CA CYS A 150 -5.95 -28.12 -19.07
C CYS A 150 -6.53 -26.77 -19.50
N LYS A 151 -7.51 -26.78 -20.41
CA LYS A 151 -8.18 -25.57 -20.86
C LYS A 151 -8.89 -24.83 -19.72
N ASN A 152 -9.62 -25.55 -18.87
CA ASN A 152 -10.33 -24.91 -17.76
C ASN A 152 -9.36 -24.24 -16.78
N ILE A 153 -8.22 -24.88 -16.48
CA ILE A 153 -7.17 -24.28 -15.64
C ILE A 153 -6.58 -23.03 -16.32
N GLU A 154 -6.28 -23.08 -17.63
CA GLU A 154 -5.81 -21.92 -18.40
C GLU A 154 -6.84 -20.77 -18.38
N ASP A 155 -8.11 -21.07 -18.64
CA ASP A 155 -9.23 -20.11 -18.61
C ASP A 155 -9.38 -19.47 -17.21
N CYS A 156 -9.18 -20.23 -16.13
CA CYS A 156 -9.19 -19.70 -14.75
C CYS A 156 -8.11 -18.64 -14.56
N PHE A 157 -6.87 -18.91 -14.99
CA PHE A 157 -5.75 -17.97 -14.85
C PHE A 157 -5.88 -16.76 -15.79
N GLU A 158 -6.37 -16.96 -17.01
CA GLU A 158 -6.65 -15.85 -17.94
C GLU A 158 -7.69 -14.89 -17.35
N LYS A 159 -8.79 -15.44 -16.82
CA LYS A 159 -9.84 -14.66 -16.16
C LYS A 159 -9.32 -13.93 -14.92
N TYR A 160 -8.56 -14.63 -14.07
CA TYR A 160 -7.95 -14.02 -12.89
C TYR A 160 -7.04 -12.84 -13.26
N LYS A 161 -6.18 -13.01 -14.27
CA LYS A 161 -5.26 -11.96 -14.73
C LYS A 161 -6.02 -10.77 -15.31
N LYS A 162 -7.09 -11.02 -16.07
CA LYS A 162 -7.97 -9.97 -16.58
C LYS A 162 -8.58 -9.14 -15.44
N ILE A 163 -9.16 -9.81 -14.44
CA ILE A 163 -9.77 -9.13 -13.28
C ILE A 163 -8.70 -8.41 -12.46
N ALA A 164 -7.53 -9.01 -12.24
CA ALA A 164 -6.42 -8.36 -11.53
C ALA A 164 -5.99 -7.05 -12.22
N ASN A 165 -5.88 -7.07 -13.55
CA ASN A 165 -5.60 -5.86 -14.33
C ASN A 165 -6.72 -4.82 -14.22
N GLU A 166 -7.99 -5.23 -14.28
CA GLU A 166 -9.14 -4.34 -14.10
C GLU A 166 -9.16 -3.69 -12.72
N ILE A 167 -8.83 -4.44 -11.65
CA ILE A 167 -8.70 -3.90 -10.29
C ILE A 167 -7.68 -2.78 -10.24
N VAL A 168 -6.52 -2.93 -10.89
CA VAL A 168 -5.45 -1.91 -10.87
C VAL A 168 -5.79 -0.73 -11.79
N LEU A 169 -6.14 -1.00 -13.05
CA LEU A 169 -6.29 0.00 -14.10
C LEU A 169 -7.60 0.79 -14.06
N ILE A 170 -8.64 0.20 -13.46
CA ILE A 170 -9.97 0.81 -13.38
C ILE A 170 -10.27 1.14 -11.92
N ASP A 171 -10.50 0.14 -11.08
CA ASP A 171 -11.00 0.34 -9.71
C ASP A 171 -10.06 1.22 -8.88
N LEU A 172 -8.78 0.85 -8.83
CA LEU A 172 -7.78 1.56 -8.03
C LEU A 172 -7.42 2.91 -8.66
N HIS A 173 -7.22 2.96 -9.97
CA HIS A 173 -6.94 4.21 -10.68
C HIS A 173 -8.06 5.24 -10.49
N GLU A 174 -9.32 4.83 -10.53
CA GLU A 174 -10.46 5.71 -10.25
C GLU A 174 -10.43 6.21 -8.80
N LYS A 175 -10.25 5.31 -7.83
CA LYS A 175 -10.18 5.64 -6.40
C LYS A 175 -9.04 6.63 -6.10
N ILE A 176 -7.86 6.44 -6.71
CA ILE A 176 -6.73 7.36 -6.59
C ILE A 176 -7.11 8.73 -7.14
N ASN A 177 -7.65 8.79 -8.36
CA ASN A 177 -8.01 10.06 -8.98
C ASN A 177 -9.12 10.81 -8.22
N GLN A 178 -10.07 10.10 -7.63
CA GLN A 178 -11.07 10.69 -6.74
C GLN A 178 -10.41 11.27 -5.48
N THR A 179 -9.51 10.53 -4.85
CA THR A 179 -8.76 10.98 -3.66
C THR A 179 -7.97 12.25 -3.97
N LEU A 180 -7.26 12.28 -5.10
CA LEU A 180 -6.48 13.43 -5.55
C LEU A 180 -7.33 14.66 -5.87
N LYS A 181 -8.55 14.48 -6.36
CA LYS A 181 -9.48 15.59 -6.64
C LYS A 181 -10.00 16.25 -5.36
N ASN A 182 -10.05 15.49 -4.26
CA ASN A 182 -10.60 15.94 -2.99
C ASN A 182 -9.56 16.58 -2.05
N LEU A 183 -8.29 16.66 -2.48
CA LEU A 183 -7.24 17.30 -1.68
C LEU A 183 -7.47 18.81 -1.55
N ILE A 184 -7.48 19.31 -0.33
CA ILE A 184 -7.61 20.75 -0.02
C ILE A 184 -6.48 21.55 -0.67
N PHE A 185 -5.25 21.04 -0.59
CA PHE A 185 -4.06 21.66 -1.15
C PHE A 185 -3.51 20.85 -2.32
N GLN A 186 -4.37 20.52 -3.30
CA GLN A 186 -4.03 19.67 -4.44
C GLN A 186 -2.78 20.16 -5.20
N PHE A 187 -2.70 21.45 -5.48
CA PHE A 187 -1.61 22.03 -6.26
C PHE A 187 -0.27 21.93 -5.51
N GLU A 188 -0.23 22.36 -4.26
CA GLU A 188 0.98 22.31 -3.44
C GLU A 188 1.42 20.88 -3.14
N THR A 189 0.46 19.98 -2.89
CA THR A 189 0.72 18.54 -2.71
C THR A 189 1.38 17.96 -3.94
N LYS A 190 0.88 18.31 -5.13
CA LYS A 190 1.50 17.89 -6.38
C LYS A 190 2.93 18.40 -6.53
N SER A 191 3.18 19.68 -6.23
CA SER A 191 4.54 20.23 -6.29
C SER A 191 5.50 19.49 -5.35
N ILE A 192 5.05 19.19 -4.13
CA ILE A 192 5.83 18.43 -3.15
C ILE A 192 6.13 17.01 -3.65
N CYS A 193 5.12 16.29 -4.15
CA CYS A 193 5.30 14.96 -4.71
C CYS A 193 6.26 14.95 -5.92
N HIS A 194 6.24 15.99 -6.74
CA HIS A 194 7.20 16.13 -7.83
C HIS A 194 8.63 16.32 -7.32
N ILE A 195 8.85 17.14 -6.29
CA ILE A 195 10.16 17.34 -5.66
C ILE A 195 10.68 16.01 -5.08
N LEU A 196 9.82 15.26 -4.38
CA LEU A 196 10.18 13.94 -3.86
C LEU A 196 10.56 12.97 -4.96
N HIS A 197 9.86 12.98 -6.10
CA HIS A 197 10.22 12.16 -7.26
C HIS A 197 11.61 12.54 -7.83
N LEU A 198 11.95 13.83 -7.90
CA LEU A 198 13.29 14.26 -8.31
C LEU A 198 14.36 13.77 -7.32
N PHE A 199 14.09 13.91 -6.02
CA PHE A 199 14.97 13.42 -4.95
C PHE A 199 15.18 11.91 -5.07
N ARG A 200 14.11 11.17 -5.34
CA ARG A 200 14.14 9.72 -5.57
C ARG A 200 15.05 9.32 -6.72
N ASN A 201 15.01 10.04 -7.83
CA ASN A 201 15.85 9.75 -8.98
C ASN A 201 17.32 9.93 -8.64
N SER A 202 17.67 10.99 -7.90
CA SER A 202 19.02 11.23 -7.40
C SER A 202 19.51 10.16 -6.40
N ILE A 203 18.64 9.72 -5.48
CA ILE A 203 18.95 8.65 -4.53
C ILE A 203 19.13 7.31 -5.25
N ASN A 204 18.24 6.99 -6.20
CA ASN A 204 18.31 5.73 -6.94
C ASN A 204 19.55 5.64 -7.84
N SER A 205 19.93 6.73 -8.51
CA SER A 205 21.13 6.75 -9.36
C SER A 205 22.41 6.58 -8.56
N SER A 206 22.44 7.08 -7.32
CA SER A 206 23.64 7.07 -6.48
C SER A 206 23.79 5.79 -5.66
N TYR A 207 22.68 5.28 -5.08
CA TYR A 207 22.75 4.24 -4.05
C TYR A 207 22.01 2.95 -4.41
N LYS A 208 20.86 3.03 -5.08
CA LYS A 208 20.06 1.83 -5.43
C LYS A 208 20.79 0.91 -6.40
N LEU A 209 21.61 1.46 -7.30
CA LEU A 209 22.43 0.66 -8.20
C LEU A 209 23.44 -0.21 -7.43
N LYS A 210 24.13 0.36 -6.43
CA LYS A 210 25.06 -0.37 -5.57
C LYS A 210 24.37 -1.47 -4.75
N ILE A 211 23.18 -1.19 -4.22
CA ILE A 211 22.34 -2.19 -3.52
C ILE A 211 22.00 -3.36 -4.45
N LYS A 212 21.64 -3.08 -5.71
CA LYS A 212 21.34 -4.12 -6.71
C LYS A 212 22.56 -4.95 -7.09
N GLU A 213 23.74 -4.34 -7.18
CA GLU A 213 24.99 -5.04 -7.49
C GLU A 213 25.38 -6.08 -6.42
N HIS A 214 24.94 -5.89 -5.17
CA HIS A 214 25.21 -6.79 -4.04
C HIS A 214 23.94 -7.51 -3.57
N SER A 215 23.03 -7.83 -4.49
CA SER A 215 21.70 -8.37 -4.17
C SER A 215 21.73 -9.65 -3.31
N GLU A 216 22.79 -10.45 -3.45
CA GLU A 216 23.04 -11.67 -2.68
C GLU A 216 23.41 -11.41 -1.20
N LEU A 217 23.81 -10.19 -0.86
CA LEU A 217 24.16 -9.74 0.49
C LEU A 217 23.08 -8.87 1.14
N VAL A 218 21.95 -8.68 0.45
CA VAL A 218 20.87 -7.78 0.86
C VAL A 218 19.58 -8.57 1.11
N LEU A 219 18.93 -8.32 2.24
CA LEU A 219 17.58 -8.76 2.50
C LEU A 219 16.60 -7.66 2.10
N ALA A 220 15.72 -7.98 1.14
CA ALA A 220 14.61 -7.13 0.76
C ALA A 220 13.36 -7.46 1.60
N ALA A 221 12.76 -6.45 2.21
CA ALA A 221 11.48 -6.54 2.89
C ALA A 221 10.42 -5.78 2.07
N HIS A 222 9.29 -6.44 1.84
CA HIS A 222 8.17 -5.89 1.07
C HIS A 222 6.98 -5.68 1.99
N GLU A 223 6.60 -4.41 2.16
CA GLU A 223 5.34 -4.02 2.81
C GLU A 223 4.25 -3.83 1.75
N ILE A 224 2.98 -3.93 2.17
CA ILE A 224 1.83 -3.80 1.27
C ILE A 224 1.87 -2.43 0.58
N MET A 225 1.85 -2.44 -0.75
CA MET A 225 1.82 -1.23 -1.57
C MET A 225 2.84 -0.16 -1.18
N SER A 226 3.99 -0.59 -0.67
CA SER A 226 5.01 0.29 -0.10
C SER A 226 6.35 0.07 -0.80
N PRO A 227 7.27 1.05 -0.76
CA PRO A 227 8.62 0.86 -1.27
C PRO A 227 9.32 -0.32 -0.61
N THR A 228 10.17 -1.02 -1.36
CA THR A 228 11.03 -2.09 -0.82
C THR A 228 12.02 -1.50 0.18
N HIS A 229 12.07 -2.07 1.38
CA HIS A 229 13.10 -1.80 2.38
C HIS A 229 14.25 -2.78 2.23
N TYR A 230 15.48 -2.32 2.50
CA TYR A 230 16.67 -3.15 2.38
C TYR A 230 17.45 -3.17 3.70
N SER A 231 17.96 -4.36 4.04
CA SER A 231 18.88 -4.55 5.16
C SER A 231 20.07 -5.40 4.74
N SER A 232 21.21 -5.18 5.38
CA SER A 232 22.45 -5.88 5.02
C SER A 232 22.61 -7.17 5.82
N ILE A 233 23.19 -8.18 5.19
CA ILE A 233 23.74 -9.38 5.84
C ILE A 233 25.28 -9.26 5.97
N SER A 234 25.87 -8.23 5.36
CA SER A 234 27.31 -8.00 5.26
C SER A 234 27.78 -6.79 6.08
N GLU A 235 29.04 -6.80 6.51
CA GLU A 235 29.72 -5.67 7.16
C GLU A 235 30.41 -4.73 6.14
N ASP A 236 30.18 -4.90 4.84
CA ASP A 236 30.72 -4.02 3.79
C ASP A 236 30.28 -2.56 4.01
N SER A 237 31.24 -1.67 4.25
CA SER A 237 30.98 -0.27 4.63
C SER A 237 30.27 0.51 3.54
N ASP A 238 30.56 0.22 2.27
CA ASP A 238 30.03 0.94 1.13
C ASP A 238 28.56 0.57 0.89
N LEU A 239 28.27 -0.72 1.00
CA LEU A 239 26.90 -1.25 0.96
C LEU A 239 26.09 -0.71 2.14
N GLN A 240 26.64 -0.73 3.36
CA GLN A 240 25.98 -0.22 4.56
C GLN A 240 25.64 1.27 4.45
N TYR A 241 26.55 2.08 3.92
CA TYR A 241 26.29 3.49 3.67
C TYR A 241 25.18 3.68 2.62
N SER A 242 25.23 2.94 1.51
CA SER A 242 24.21 3.01 0.44
C SER A 242 22.82 2.63 0.97
N LEU A 243 22.74 1.58 1.79
CA LEU A 243 21.51 1.16 2.48
C LEU A 243 21.01 2.26 3.43
N THR A 244 21.89 2.80 4.27
CA THR A 244 21.54 3.86 5.22
C THR A 244 20.96 5.09 4.51
N MET A 245 21.60 5.53 3.42
CA MET A 245 21.11 6.68 2.65
C MET A 245 19.75 6.41 1.99
N TYR A 246 19.55 5.20 1.46
CA TYR A 246 18.28 4.81 0.87
C TYR A 246 17.16 4.76 1.93
N GLU A 247 17.40 4.15 3.09
CA GLU A 247 16.42 4.05 4.17
C GLU A 247 16.09 5.41 4.78
N ASN A 248 17.08 6.29 4.97
CA ASN A 248 16.85 7.67 5.42
C ASN A 248 15.97 8.45 4.43
N TYR A 249 16.15 8.22 3.12
CA TYR A 249 15.27 8.79 2.11
C TYR A 249 13.83 8.26 2.23
N LEU A 250 13.65 6.96 2.45
CA LEU A 250 12.30 6.41 2.68
C LEU A 250 11.64 7.00 3.93
N GLN A 251 12.40 7.19 5.01
CA GLN A 251 11.91 7.87 6.23
C GLN A 251 11.49 9.31 5.93
N LEU A 252 12.31 10.07 5.20
CA LEU A 252 11.97 11.43 4.77
C LEU A 252 10.63 11.46 4.04
N VAL A 253 10.44 10.59 3.04
CA VAL A 253 9.19 10.50 2.27
C VAL A 253 8.00 10.23 3.18
N LYS A 254 8.14 9.27 4.13
CA LYS A 254 7.10 8.93 5.09
C LYS A 254 6.69 10.13 5.97
N HIS A 255 7.65 10.91 6.45
CA HIS A 255 7.34 12.11 7.23
C HIS A 255 6.67 13.19 6.38
N VAL A 256 7.13 13.41 5.15
CA VAL A 256 6.51 14.38 4.24
C VAL A 256 5.07 13.97 3.93
N TYR A 257 4.81 12.69 3.63
CA TYR A 257 3.45 12.18 3.41
C TYR A 257 2.57 12.35 4.65
N SER A 258 3.10 12.10 5.84
CA SER A 258 2.37 12.34 7.10
C SER A 258 1.98 13.83 7.30
N ILE A 259 2.84 14.76 6.87
CA ILE A 259 2.52 16.20 6.90
C ILE A 259 1.43 16.51 5.86
N LEU A 260 1.55 15.98 4.64
CA LEU A 260 0.55 16.17 3.59
C LEU A 260 -0.83 15.62 3.99
N ASP A 261 -0.87 14.44 4.62
CA ASP A 261 -2.10 13.86 5.15
C ASP A 261 -2.75 14.77 6.19
N TYR A 262 -1.97 15.28 7.14
CA TYR A 262 -2.50 16.21 8.13
C TYR A 262 -3.02 17.50 7.49
N LEU A 263 -2.25 18.11 6.58
CA LEU A 263 -2.60 19.40 6.00
C LEU A 263 -3.80 19.30 5.04
N ASN A 264 -4.00 18.17 4.36
CA ASN A 264 -5.12 17.97 3.44
C ASN A 264 -6.41 17.52 4.15
N LYS A 265 -6.40 17.29 5.46
CA LYS A 265 -7.63 17.02 6.22
C LYS A 265 -8.52 18.26 6.32
N PRO A 266 -9.85 18.09 6.31
CA PRO A 266 -10.78 19.15 6.66
C PRO A 266 -10.47 19.73 8.04
N VAL A 267 -10.59 21.04 8.17
CA VAL A 267 -10.32 21.75 9.42
C VAL A 267 -11.59 21.82 10.28
N GLY A 268 -11.41 21.71 11.58
CA GLY A 268 -12.47 21.74 12.58
C GLY A 268 -13.18 20.40 12.74
N GLU A 269 -12.46 19.30 12.55
CA GLU A 269 -12.97 17.96 12.83
C GLU A 269 -13.04 17.74 14.34
N LEU A 270 -14.21 17.35 14.84
CA LEU A 270 -14.46 17.10 16.25
C LEU A 270 -14.70 15.61 16.48
N VAL A 271 -13.98 15.02 17.43
CA VAL A 271 -14.14 13.62 17.81
C VAL A 271 -14.23 13.52 19.33
N LEU A 272 -15.30 12.91 19.83
CA LEU A 272 -15.43 12.56 21.24
C LEU A 272 -15.02 11.10 21.42
N VAL A 273 -13.88 10.89 22.05
CA VAL A 273 -13.38 9.55 22.40
C VAL A 273 -13.94 9.19 23.78
N PRO A 274 -14.81 8.17 23.88
CA PRO A 274 -15.33 7.75 25.17
C PRO A 274 -14.19 7.22 26.04
N GLY A 275 -14.22 7.56 27.33
CA GLY A 275 -13.25 7.01 28.28
C GLY A 275 -13.46 5.51 28.52
N ASP A 276 -12.39 4.72 28.45
CA ASP A 276 -12.45 3.29 28.77
C ASP A 276 -12.61 3.09 30.28
N SER A 277 -13.84 2.81 30.73
CA SER A 277 -14.22 2.31 32.06
C SER A 277 -13.83 3.14 33.31
N SER A 278 -14.86 3.53 34.08
CA SER A 278 -14.91 4.08 35.46
C SER A 278 -14.01 5.24 35.92
N ASN A 279 -12.83 5.49 35.35
CA ASN A 279 -11.87 6.49 35.85
C ASN A 279 -11.18 7.35 34.77
N VAL A 280 -11.52 7.18 33.49
CA VAL A 280 -11.03 8.03 32.41
C VAL A 280 -12.21 8.83 31.87
N ASP A 281 -12.11 10.16 31.94
CA ASP A 281 -13.14 11.05 31.37
C ASP A 281 -13.08 11.00 29.84
N ASP A 282 -14.22 11.20 29.18
CA ASP A 282 -14.29 11.34 27.72
C ASP A 282 -13.29 12.41 27.23
N VAL A 283 -12.63 12.19 26.09
CA VAL A 283 -11.66 13.14 25.52
C VAL A 283 -12.25 13.76 24.27
N LEU A 284 -12.35 15.09 24.24
CA LEU A 284 -12.75 15.83 23.06
C LEU A 284 -11.50 16.23 22.26
N LEU A 285 -11.47 15.83 20.99
CA LEU A 285 -10.41 16.15 20.05
C LEU A 285 -10.92 17.16 19.02
N LEU A 286 -10.08 18.14 18.71
CA LEU A 286 -10.25 19.10 17.61
C LEU A 286 -9.04 18.96 16.68
N ASP A 287 -9.27 18.58 15.42
CA ASP A 287 -8.23 18.32 14.41
C ASP A 287 -7.13 17.35 14.91
N SER A 288 -7.55 16.30 15.61
CA SER A 288 -6.71 15.29 16.27
C SER A 288 -5.87 15.78 17.48
N ALA A 289 -6.03 17.05 17.90
CA ALA A 289 -5.42 17.58 19.12
C ALA A 289 -6.44 17.57 20.28
N ILE A 290 -5.96 17.35 21.51
CA ILE A 290 -6.83 17.40 22.69
C ILE A 290 -7.32 18.83 22.90
N LEU A 291 -8.64 19.00 22.95
CA LEU A 291 -9.27 20.25 23.36
C LEU A 291 -9.36 20.24 24.90
N ASN A 292 -8.42 20.91 25.55
CA ASN A 292 -8.34 20.98 27.01
C ASN A 292 -9.49 21.83 27.57
N VAL A 293 -10.58 21.17 27.97
CA VAL A 293 -11.69 21.80 28.68
C VAL A 293 -11.74 21.28 30.11
N ASP A 294 -12.07 22.17 31.06
CA ASP A 294 -12.22 21.82 32.47
C ASP A 294 -13.25 20.67 32.64
N LYS A 295 -12.92 19.73 33.52
CA LYS A 295 -13.75 18.55 33.83
C LYS A 295 -15.13 18.91 34.36
N LEU A 296 -15.31 20.13 34.87
CA LEU A 296 -16.59 20.64 35.36
C LEU A 296 -17.63 20.84 34.26
N TYR A 297 -17.22 20.98 32.99
CA TYR A 297 -18.13 21.19 31.87
C TYR A 297 -18.48 19.88 31.15
N ASP A 298 -19.74 19.73 30.71
CA ASP A 298 -20.18 18.58 29.93
C ASP A 298 -19.60 18.65 28.50
N LYS A 299 -18.67 17.73 28.20
CA LYS A 299 -18.00 17.62 26.91
C LYS A 299 -18.95 17.30 25.76
N LYS A 300 -20.11 16.67 26.02
CA LYS A 300 -21.15 16.44 25.00
C LYS A 300 -21.88 17.72 24.63
N GLU A 301 -22.10 18.60 25.60
CA GLU A 301 -22.70 19.92 25.37
C GLU A 301 -21.74 20.83 24.61
N ILE A 302 -20.46 20.84 24.99
CA ILE A 302 -19.40 21.53 24.25
C ILE A 302 -19.33 21.04 22.81
N LEU A 303 -19.31 19.72 22.59
CA LEU A 303 -19.32 19.14 21.24
C LEU A 303 -20.53 19.62 20.43
N LYS A 304 -21.72 19.69 21.04
CA LYS A 304 -22.95 20.16 20.39
C LYS A 304 -22.85 21.63 19.97
N ILE A 305 -22.31 22.50 20.83
CA ILE A 305 -22.10 23.92 20.52
C ILE A 305 -21.08 24.06 19.38
N LEU A 306 -19.93 23.40 19.50
CA LEU A 306 -18.86 23.47 18.50
C LEU A 306 -19.28 22.88 17.14
N SER A 307 -20.20 21.93 17.14
CA SER A 307 -20.78 21.33 15.92
C SER A 307 -21.93 22.14 15.33
N ALA A 308 -22.40 23.19 16.00
CA ALA A 308 -23.49 24.02 15.50
C ALA A 308 -23.02 24.84 14.29
N ASN A 309 -23.81 24.82 13.21
CA ASN A 309 -23.46 25.47 11.95
C ASN A 309 -23.37 27.01 12.06
N ASP A 310 -24.04 27.58 13.04
CA ASP A 310 -24.13 29.02 13.31
C ASP A 310 -23.12 29.50 14.36
N PHE A 311 -22.33 28.62 14.97
CA PHE A 311 -21.32 29.03 15.95
C PHE A 311 -20.15 29.76 15.29
N GLU A 312 -20.14 31.09 15.45
CA GLU A 312 -19.23 31.98 14.74
C GLU A 312 -17.75 31.77 15.11
N ALA A 313 -17.45 31.50 16.38
CA ALA A 313 -16.07 31.27 16.83
C ALA A 313 -15.44 30.03 16.14
N MET A 314 -16.23 28.99 15.87
CA MET A 314 -15.74 27.82 15.11
C MET A 314 -15.51 28.13 13.63
N LYS A 315 -16.28 29.04 13.02
CA LYS A 315 -15.99 29.53 11.66
C LYS A 315 -14.67 30.30 11.62
N ILE A 316 -14.44 31.16 12.61
CA ILE A 316 -13.19 31.93 12.76
C ILE A 316 -12.01 30.97 12.97
N TYR A 317 -12.14 29.97 13.85
CA TYR A 317 -11.14 28.92 14.04
C TYR A 317 -10.79 28.23 12.73
N LYS A 318 -11.80 27.74 11.99
CA LYS A 318 -11.61 27.04 10.71
C LYS A 318 -10.85 27.91 9.71
N GLN A 319 -11.21 29.19 9.58
CA GLN A 319 -10.53 30.13 8.70
C GLN A 319 -9.06 30.33 9.10
N LYS A 320 -8.78 30.62 10.38
CA LYS A 320 -7.42 30.84 10.88
C LYS A 320 -6.53 29.62 10.72
N LYS A 321 -7.06 28.43 11.04
CA LYS A 321 -6.32 27.17 10.93
C LYS A 321 -6.08 26.79 9.47
N GLN A 322 -7.03 27.05 8.56
CA GLN A 322 -6.82 26.86 7.13
C GLN A 322 -5.75 27.80 6.55
N ASP A 323 -5.73 29.07 6.96
CA ASP A 323 -4.70 30.03 6.57
C ASP A 323 -3.32 29.63 7.10
N TYR A 324 -3.24 29.11 8.33
CA TYR A 324 -2.02 28.54 8.87
C TYR A 324 -1.56 27.32 8.07
N ASN A 325 -2.43 26.33 7.82
CA ASN A 325 -2.10 25.15 7.03
C ASN A 325 -1.58 25.51 5.63
N LYS A 326 -2.17 26.54 5.01
CA LYS A 326 -1.71 27.09 3.72
C LYS A 326 -0.31 27.70 3.80
N LYS A 327 0.05 28.36 4.91
CA LYS A 327 1.43 28.85 5.12
C LYS A 327 2.39 27.69 5.34
N SER A 328 1.98 26.69 6.13
CA SER A 328 2.79 25.51 6.45
C SER A 328 3.11 24.69 5.21
N ILE A 329 2.14 24.40 4.34
CA ILE A 329 2.40 23.63 3.11
C ILE A 329 3.33 24.36 2.15
N LYS A 330 3.23 25.70 2.07
CA LYS A 330 4.16 26.52 1.29
C LYS A 330 5.56 26.51 1.87
N SER A 331 5.70 26.56 3.21
CA SER A 331 7.01 26.44 3.86
C SER A 331 7.63 25.08 3.61
N LEU A 332 6.85 24.00 3.73
CA LEU A 332 7.29 22.64 3.41
C LEU A 332 7.80 22.53 1.97
N CYS A 333 7.04 23.04 1.00
CA CYS A 333 7.44 23.05 -0.39
C CYS A 333 8.75 23.82 -0.62
N ARG A 334 8.92 24.98 0.02
CA ARG A 334 10.16 25.76 -0.04
C ARG A 334 11.34 25.03 0.60
N ASP A 335 11.13 24.43 1.77
CA ASP A 335 12.17 23.71 2.50
C ASP A 335 12.68 22.51 1.70
N LEU A 336 11.77 21.73 1.10
CA LEU A 336 12.14 20.60 0.25
C LEU A 336 12.86 21.04 -1.03
N ASN A 337 12.41 22.11 -1.70
CA ASN A 337 13.13 22.67 -2.85
C ASN A 337 14.55 23.11 -2.48
N ASN A 338 14.70 23.85 -1.38
CA ASN A 338 16.01 24.33 -0.94
C ASN A 338 16.99 23.18 -0.68
N VAL A 339 16.51 22.05 -0.15
CA VAL A 339 17.38 20.88 0.06
C VAL A 339 17.64 20.12 -1.23
N LEU A 340 16.63 19.94 -2.09
CA LEU A 340 16.82 19.35 -3.42
C LEU A 340 17.87 20.15 -4.21
N ASP A 341 17.77 21.47 -4.23
CA ASP A 341 18.72 22.34 -4.91
C ASP A 341 20.12 22.18 -4.33
N LYS A 342 20.28 22.13 -3.01
CA LYS A 342 21.59 21.87 -2.37
C LYS A 342 22.13 20.49 -2.75
N TYR A 343 21.30 19.47 -2.76
CA TYR A 343 21.68 18.09 -3.04
C TYR A 343 22.04 17.87 -4.52
N ILE A 344 21.32 18.51 -5.45
CA ILE A 344 21.53 18.41 -6.90
C ILE A 344 22.63 19.36 -7.38
N SER A 345 22.65 20.61 -6.94
CA SER A 345 23.63 21.61 -7.42
C SER A 345 25.05 21.35 -6.92
N GLN A 346 25.18 20.61 -5.82
CA GLN A 346 26.47 20.16 -5.34
C GLN A 346 26.74 18.78 -5.93
N ASP A 347 27.31 18.73 -7.14
CA ASP A 347 27.93 17.55 -7.79
C ASP A 347 28.91 16.75 -6.88
N LYS A 348 29.11 17.20 -5.64
CA LYS A 348 29.96 16.62 -4.59
C LYS A 348 29.26 15.60 -3.70
N TRP A 349 27.92 15.52 -3.68
CA TRP A 349 27.18 14.61 -2.76
C TRP A 349 27.02 13.19 -3.32
N ILE A 350 27.44 13.01 -4.58
CA ILE A 350 27.58 11.72 -5.26
C ILE A 350 28.76 10.91 -4.65
N HIS A 351 29.56 11.50 -3.76
CA HIS A 351 30.65 10.83 -3.07
C HIS A 351 30.31 10.59 -1.59
N TYR A 352 30.60 9.37 -1.12
CA TYR A 352 30.58 8.93 0.28
C TYR A 352 31.17 10.00 1.21
N THR A 353 30.32 10.85 1.79
CA THR A 353 30.75 11.92 2.69
C THR A 353 29.82 11.94 3.89
N GLU A 354 30.37 12.07 5.10
CA GLU A 354 29.57 12.17 6.32
C GLU A 354 28.66 13.40 6.29
N GLU A 355 29.08 14.52 5.68
CA GLU A 355 28.24 15.69 5.42
C GLU A 355 26.96 15.31 4.65
N GLY A 356 27.14 14.45 3.63
CA GLY A 356 26.12 13.71 2.87
C GLY A 356 24.95 13.20 3.70
N LYS A 357 25.34 12.42 4.71
CA LYS A 357 24.47 11.70 5.60
C LYS A 357 23.86 12.62 6.66
N GLU A 358 24.65 13.54 7.22
CA GLU A 358 24.20 14.49 8.24
C GLU A 358 23.08 15.40 7.74
N CYS A 359 23.18 15.96 6.53
CA CYS A 359 22.12 16.83 5.99
C CYS A 359 20.80 16.09 5.76
N LEU A 360 20.82 14.82 5.32
CA LEU A 360 19.59 14.04 5.15
C LEU A 360 18.96 13.71 6.51
N ILE A 361 19.77 13.36 7.51
CA ILE A 361 19.31 13.12 8.89
C ILE A 361 18.70 14.40 9.48
N ASP A 362 19.35 15.54 9.31
CA ASP A 362 18.85 16.83 9.78
C ASP A 362 17.56 17.23 9.08
N LEU A 363 17.42 16.91 7.79
CA LEU A 363 16.17 17.11 7.06
C LEU A 363 15.04 16.23 7.63
N VAL A 364 15.31 14.95 7.90
CA VAL A 364 14.32 14.05 8.53
C VAL A 364 13.83 14.63 9.86
N LYS A 365 14.75 15.04 10.74
CA LYS A 365 14.41 15.69 12.01
C LYS A 365 13.59 16.97 11.82
N LYS A 366 13.98 17.82 10.86
CA LYS A 366 13.23 19.04 10.53
C LYS A 366 11.80 18.73 10.07
N MET A 367 11.59 17.66 9.30
CA MET A 367 10.25 17.24 8.90
C MET A 367 9.42 16.72 10.08
N GLU A 368 10.03 15.98 11.01
CA GLU A 368 9.36 15.57 12.25
C GLU A 368 8.91 16.77 13.09
N GLU A 369 9.77 17.78 13.24
CA GLU A 369 9.44 19.03 13.93
C GLU A 369 8.34 19.80 13.21
N THR A 370 8.41 19.87 11.88
CA THR A 370 7.38 20.53 11.06
C THR A 370 6.01 19.86 11.24
N LEU A 371 5.96 18.53 11.31
CA LEU A 371 4.72 17.80 11.57
C LEU A 371 4.14 18.15 12.95
N LYS A 372 4.99 18.24 13.98
CA LYS A 372 4.56 18.63 15.33
C LYS A 372 3.96 20.04 15.32
N LEU A 373 4.66 21.00 14.72
CA LEU A 373 4.20 22.38 14.57
C LEU A 373 2.86 22.47 13.82
N CYS A 374 2.70 21.70 12.74
CA CYS A 374 1.43 21.67 11.99
C CYS A 374 0.25 21.26 12.87
N LYS A 375 0.48 20.28 13.76
CA LYS A 375 -0.51 19.76 14.70
C LYS A 375 -0.76 20.66 15.90
N GLU A 376 0.03 21.72 16.09
CA GLU A 376 -0.17 22.61 17.22
C GLU A 376 -1.56 23.27 17.14
N PRO A 377 -2.27 23.30 18.28
CA PRO A 377 -3.56 23.98 18.39
C PRO A 377 -3.37 25.48 18.13
N ILE A 378 -4.20 26.06 17.27
CA ILE A 378 -4.20 27.50 16.96
C ILE A 378 -5.55 28.05 17.32
N TYR A 379 -5.59 29.17 18.05
CA TYR A 379 -6.84 29.82 18.44
C TYR A 379 -7.74 28.93 19.35
N HIS A 380 -7.14 27.97 20.06
CA HIS A 380 -7.87 27.06 20.95
C HIS A 380 -8.37 27.77 22.21
N GLU A 381 -7.57 28.66 22.79
CA GLU A 381 -7.93 29.36 24.04
C GLU A 381 -9.16 30.24 23.81
N GLU A 382 -9.13 31.07 22.75
CA GLU A 382 -10.25 31.94 22.41
C GLU A 382 -11.49 31.14 22.00
N LEU A 383 -11.33 30.01 21.29
CA LEU A 383 -12.44 29.14 20.95
C LEU A 383 -13.09 28.54 22.21
N ILE A 384 -12.28 28.12 23.20
CA ILE A 384 -12.78 27.60 24.48
C ILE A 384 -13.50 28.70 25.25
N GLU A 385 -12.91 29.89 25.37
CA GLU A 385 -13.53 31.03 26.07
C GLU A 385 -14.92 31.35 25.51
N GLU A 386 -15.05 31.47 24.19
CA GLU A 386 -16.34 31.73 23.52
C GLU A 386 -17.35 30.60 23.71
N THR A 387 -16.88 29.34 23.71
CA THR A 387 -17.74 28.18 23.96
C THR A 387 -18.27 28.20 25.39
N LEU A 388 -17.41 28.47 26.38
CA LEU A 388 -17.80 28.52 27.78
C LEU A 388 -18.74 29.70 28.06
N TYR A 389 -18.54 30.84 27.39
CA TYR A 389 -19.46 31.97 27.47
C TYR A 389 -20.87 31.60 26.98
N GLN A 390 -20.99 30.89 25.85
CA GLN A 390 -22.30 30.41 25.39
C GLN A 390 -22.96 29.44 26.39
N ILE A 391 -22.21 28.52 26.99
CA ILE A 391 -22.76 27.61 28.01
C ILE A 391 -23.35 28.41 29.19
N GLN A 392 -22.66 29.47 29.61
CA GLN A 392 -23.14 30.34 30.69
C GLN A 392 -24.41 31.11 30.30
N GLU A 393 -24.52 31.59 29.06
CA GLU A 393 -25.74 32.24 28.54
C GLU A 393 -26.94 31.28 28.43
N TYR A 394 -26.72 29.98 28.24
CA TYR A 394 -27.79 28.96 28.20
C TYR A 394 -28.25 28.51 29.60
N ILE A 395 -27.40 28.65 30.63
CA ILE A 395 -27.70 28.25 32.02
C ILE A 395 -28.31 29.41 32.85
N ALA A 396 -28.06 30.66 32.46
CA ALA A 396 -28.65 31.86 33.04
C ALA A 396 -30.09 32.12 32.53
#